data_AF-D2PRL3-F1
#
_entry.id   AF-D2PRL3-F1
#
_cell.length_a   1.000
_cell.length_b   1.000
_cell.length_c   1.000
_cell.angle_alpha   90.00
_cell.angle_beta   90.00
_cell.angle_gamma   90.00
#
_symmetry.space_group_name_H-M   'P 1'
#
loop_
_entity.id
_entity.type
_entity.pdbx_description
1 polymer ?
#
loop_
_entity_poly.entity_id
_entity_poly.type
_entity_poly.pdbx_seq_one_letter_code
_entity_poly.pdbx_strand_id
1 'polypeptide(L)'
;MGWSVERHARSERPPGRTAEAAQRTAAVRERVRELQGVLAETLAADVGGTDLQSLKRAPRRAPPLMAETDLRPHPGPLWAAFRPAPPGPFATWVGGHRRYARRLRDAEDRFAEAIERHRLAEEARQLRVARAAKEQADQQRRLDEATAELHARIDDYERSVRSGDRRAVSRYFQKALDRVSEPADFPRRRRVGYVPESTLLAVEWDLPDVTVVPAESSYRYEQRDLVVGVPRPEKEIRLLYQQLVAQCALRALHLVFGNDRYGVVDTVVFNGMVESVDLATGRTVRPCLITLRATREQFTALVLDQLDPVACVRHYFGAEVSRHPEELQPVEPVLEFDLADPRTIEPVDVVSELDTRPNLLELTPDEFEQLVHNLLTRMGLETRLFRSGNDGGIDCVAYDRRPITGGKFVVQAKLYTRTVPPSAVRDLFGTVVDAGATKGILITTSGFGPSSYQFANGKPLQLIDGTGLLALCHQHDIPARIVPRAG
;
A
#
# COMPACT_ATOMS: atom_id res chain seq x y z
N MET A 1 20.08 -18.09 -77.33
CA MET A 1 20.11 -16.74 -76.72
C MET A 1 18.79 -16.50 -76.00
N GLY A 2 18.67 -16.91 -74.73
CA GLY A 2 17.40 -16.83 -73.99
C GLY A 2 17.63 -16.99 -72.50
N TRP A 3 18.65 -16.32 -71.97
CA TRP A 3 18.96 -16.23 -70.55
C TRP A 3 19.07 -14.73 -70.25
N SER A 4 18.01 -14.07 -69.75
CA SER A 4 18.19 -12.82 -68.99
C SER A 4 16.94 -12.24 -68.30
N VAL A 5 15.71 -12.67 -68.61
CA VAL A 5 14.53 -11.87 -68.20
C VAL A 5 13.85 -12.36 -66.90
N GLU A 6 13.93 -13.65 -66.57
CA GLU A 6 13.25 -14.19 -65.37
C GLU A 6 14.02 -14.01 -64.05
N ARG A 7 15.31 -13.64 -64.08
CA ARG A 7 16.09 -13.38 -62.85
C ARG A 7 16.00 -11.95 -62.34
N HIS A 8 15.45 -11.02 -63.11
CA HIS A 8 15.26 -9.63 -62.66
C HIS A 8 13.89 -9.33 -62.06
N ALA A 9 12.89 -10.20 -62.23
CA ALA A 9 11.59 -10.05 -61.55
C ALA A 9 11.61 -10.44 -60.06
N ARG A 10 12.75 -10.90 -59.51
CA ARG A 10 12.93 -11.18 -58.08
C ARG A 10 13.49 -10.00 -57.27
N SER A 11 13.90 -8.90 -57.90
CA SER A 11 14.56 -7.78 -57.20
C SER A 11 13.72 -6.52 -57.03
N GLU A 12 12.50 -6.46 -57.55
CA GLU A 12 11.58 -5.34 -57.28
C GLU A 12 10.48 -5.77 -56.32
N ARG A 13 10.88 -6.16 -55.11
CA ARG A 13 9.93 -6.28 -54.00
C ARG A 13 9.55 -4.86 -53.57
N PRO A 14 8.26 -4.48 -53.50
CA PRO A 14 7.88 -3.17 -53.01
C PRO A 14 8.40 -2.99 -51.57
N PRO A 15 9.30 -2.03 -51.32
CA PRO A 15 10.00 -1.92 -50.03
C PRO A 15 9.06 -1.64 -48.85
N GLY A 16 7.89 -1.05 -49.10
CA GLY A 16 6.95 -0.66 -48.03
C GLY A 16 6.25 -1.81 -47.29
N ARG A 17 5.90 -2.92 -47.98
CA ARG A 17 5.10 -4.01 -47.36
C ARG A 17 5.95 -5.08 -46.66
N THR A 18 7.16 -5.29 -47.17
CA THR A 18 8.18 -6.07 -46.45
C THR A 18 8.63 -5.33 -45.18
N ALA A 19 8.71 -4.00 -45.24
CA ALA A 19 8.90 -3.17 -44.06
C ALA A 19 7.74 -3.27 -43.06
N GLU A 20 6.49 -3.33 -43.51
CA GLU A 20 5.32 -3.52 -42.62
C GLU A 20 5.37 -4.84 -41.85
N ALA A 21 5.61 -5.98 -42.52
CA ALA A 21 5.74 -7.27 -41.85
C ALA A 21 6.93 -7.32 -40.88
N ALA A 22 8.04 -6.67 -41.24
CA ALA A 22 9.20 -6.52 -40.35
C ALA A 22 8.87 -5.65 -39.13
N GLN A 23 8.14 -4.56 -39.31
CA GLN A 23 7.70 -3.67 -38.22
C GLN A 23 6.77 -4.39 -37.25
N ARG A 24 5.76 -5.12 -37.74
CA ARG A 24 4.86 -5.90 -36.88
C ARG A 24 5.61 -7.01 -36.13
N THR A 25 6.57 -7.65 -36.79
CA THR A 25 7.44 -8.66 -36.15
C THR A 25 8.33 -8.02 -35.07
N ALA A 26 8.86 -6.82 -35.31
CA ALA A 26 9.64 -6.08 -34.33
C ALA A 26 8.78 -5.71 -33.10
N ALA A 27 7.55 -5.25 -33.31
CA ALA A 27 6.60 -4.94 -32.24
C ALA A 27 6.27 -6.17 -31.37
N VAL A 28 6.00 -7.34 -31.98
CA VAL A 28 5.80 -8.59 -31.22
C VAL A 28 7.02 -8.97 -30.39
N ARG A 29 8.23 -8.83 -30.95
CA ARG A 29 9.48 -9.14 -30.23
C ARG A 29 9.79 -8.14 -29.12
N GLU A 30 9.44 -6.88 -29.31
CA GLU A 30 9.52 -5.85 -28.27
C GLU A 30 8.55 -6.16 -27.14
N ARG A 31 7.30 -6.49 -27.46
CA ARG A 31 6.32 -6.89 -26.46
C ARG A 31 6.76 -8.10 -25.64
N VAL A 32 7.30 -9.14 -26.27
CA VAL A 32 7.82 -10.30 -25.52
C VAL A 32 8.98 -9.91 -24.60
N ARG A 33 9.87 -9.00 -25.05
CA ARG A 33 10.97 -8.50 -24.22
C ARG A 33 10.47 -7.70 -23.01
N GLU A 34 9.44 -6.86 -23.17
CA GLU A 34 8.79 -6.17 -22.05
C GLU A 34 8.25 -7.17 -21.02
N LEU A 35 7.51 -8.20 -21.46
CA LEU A 35 6.96 -9.23 -20.57
C LEU A 35 8.06 -10.04 -19.85
N GLN A 36 9.19 -10.29 -20.52
CA GLN A 36 10.36 -10.95 -19.93
C GLN A 36 11.21 -10.03 -19.06
N GLY A 37 10.98 -8.71 -19.13
CA GLY A 37 11.76 -7.67 -18.45
C GLY A 37 11.06 -7.05 -17.25
N VAL A 38 9.82 -7.44 -16.91
CA VAL A 38 9.00 -6.83 -15.85
C VAL A 38 9.75 -6.75 -14.51
N LEU A 39 10.46 -7.81 -14.12
CA LEU A 39 11.27 -7.78 -12.89
C LEU A 39 12.47 -6.84 -13.05
N ALA A 40 13.23 -6.98 -14.14
CA ALA A 40 14.44 -6.20 -14.39
C ALA A 40 14.16 -4.67 -14.45
N GLU A 41 13.06 -4.26 -15.07
CA GLU A 41 12.63 -2.86 -15.10
C GLU A 41 12.36 -2.31 -13.70
N THR A 42 11.78 -3.12 -12.82
CA THR A 42 11.54 -2.70 -11.43
C THR A 42 12.83 -2.63 -10.64
N LEU A 43 13.77 -3.57 -10.85
CA LEU A 43 15.08 -3.56 -10.20
C LEU A 43 15.94 -2.35 -10.63
N ALA A 44 15.72 -1.83 -11.84
CA ALA A 44 16.39 -0.62 -12.32
C ALA A 44 15.87 0.67 -11.67
N ALA A 45 14.67 0.63 -11.08
CA ALA A 45 14.11 1.75 -10.33
C ALA A 45 14.57 1.72 -8.86
N ASP A 46 14.86 2.88 -8.28
CA ASP A 46 15.17 2.97 -6.86
C ASP A 46 13.89 2.74 -6.04
N VAL A 47 13.84 1.61 -5.31
CA VAL A 47 12.72 1.26 -4.45
C VAL A 47 13.09 1.68 -3.03
N GLY A 48 12.63 2.88 -2.65
CA GLY A 48 12.75 3.41 -1.30
C GLY A 48 11.39 3.55 -0.61
N GLY A 49 11.28 3.02 0.61
CA GLY A 49 10.10 3.22 1.45
C GLY A 49 9.80 4.71 1.69
N THR A 50 8.52 5.06 1.72
CA THR A 50 8.08 6.45 1.90
C THR A 50 8.48 6.95 3.28
N ASP A 51 9.34 7.96 3.35
CA ASP A 51 9.58 8.68 4.59
C ASP A 51 8.34 9.50 4.96
N LEU A 52 7.62 9.08 5.99
CA LEU A 52 6.40 9.77 6.42
C LEU A 52 6.69 11.21 6.88
N GLN A 53 7.89 11.49 7.39
CA GLN A 53 8.28 12.84 7.78
C GLN A 53 8.38 13.80 6.59
N SER A 54 8.68 13.28 5.39
CA SER A 54 8.67 14.08 4.16
C SER A 54 7.29 14.62 3.77
N LEU A 55 6.21 14.08 4.37
CA LEU A 55 4.85 14.56 4.14
C LEU A 55 4.53 15.84 4.92
N LYS A 56 5.39 16.25 5.85
CA LYS A 56 5.22 17.49 6.62
C LYS A 56 5.39 18.71 5.72
N ARG A 57 4.43 19.63 5.80
CA ARG A 57 4.44 20.86 5.01
C ARG A 57 5.31 21.92 5.68
N ALA A 58 5.97 22.74 4.86
CA ALA A 58 6.67 23.93 5.34
C ALA A 58 5.69 24.94 5.96
N PRO A 59 6.12 25.70 6.99
CA PRO A 59 5.30 26.74 7.61
C PRO A 59 4.84 27.79 6.58
N ARG A 60 3.56 28.15 6.62
CA ARG A 60 3.00 29.21 5.77
C ARG A 60 2.94 30.52 6.54
N ARG A 61 3.14 31.64 5.83
CA ARG A 61 2.98 32.99 6.40
C ARG A 61 1.68 33.62 5.92
N ALA A 62 0.95 34.24 6.84
CA ALA A 62 -0.21 35.05 6.51
C ALA A 62 0.24 36.27 5.66
N PRO A 63 -0.48 36.60 4.57
CA PRO A 63 -0.19 37.79 3.79
C PRO A 63 -0.34 39.06 4.65
N PRO A 64 0.42 40.12 4.37
CA PRO A 64 0.26 41.39 5.08
C PRO A 64 -1.13 41.97 4.80
N LEU A 65 -1.86 42.32 5.87
CA LEU A 65 -3.18 42.96 5.78
C LEU A 65 -3.12 44.49 5.97
N MET A 66 -1.97 45.00 6.37
CA MET A 66 -1.75 46.43 6.58
C MET A 66 -1.49 47.14 5.24
N ALA A 67 -2.19 48.26 5.02
CA ALA A 67 -1.92 49.13 3.87
C ALA A 67 -0.58 49.86 4.04
N GLU A 68 0.17 50.03 2.94
CA GLU A 68 1.48 50.70 2.96
C GLU A 68 1.42 52.13 3.51
N THR A 69 0.31 52.83 3.25
CA THR A 69 0.06 54.20 3.74
C THR A 69 -0.07 54.28 5.25
N ASP A 70 -0.52 53.20 5.89
CA ASP A 70 -0.71 53.14 7.35
C ASP A 70 0.57 52.70 8.08
N LEU A 71 1.67 52.39 7.38
CA LEU A 71 2.95 51.98 7.98
C LEU A 71 3.69 53.12 8.70
N ARG A 72 3.46 54.37 8.28
CA ARG A 72 4.14 55.55 8.84
C ARG A 72 3.12 56.58 9.35
N PRO A 73 3.37 57.24 10.49
CA PRO A 73 2.55 58.37 10.92
C PRO A 73 2.57 59.50 9.90
N HIS A 74 1.45 60.18 9.70
CA HIS A 74 1.43 61.39 8.88
C HIS A 74 2.12 62.55 9.61
N PRO A 75 2.85 63.44 8.93
CA PRO A 75 3.40 64.62 9.57
C PRO A 75 2.28 65.57 10.00
N GLY A 76 2.39 66.12 11.22
CA GLY A 76 1.41 67.07 11.77
C GLY A 76 1.44 68.45 11.10
N PRO A 77 0.39 69.26 11.27
CA PRO A 77 0.34 70.61 10.72
C PRO A 77 1.40 71.50 11.39
N LEU A 78 2.12 72.29 10.59
CA LEU A 78 3.13 73.25 11.07
C LEU A 78 2.55 74.66 11.04
N TRP A 79 2.68 75.42 12.15
CA TRP A 79 2.17 76.80 12.24
C TRP A 79 2.68 77.70 11.10
N ALA A 80 3.90 77.47 10.63
CA ALA A 80 4.50 78.18 9.51
C ALA A 80 3.64 78.17 8.23
N ALA A 81 2.85 77.11 8.00
CA ALA A 81 1.96 76.98 6.84
C ALA A 81 0.64 77.77 6.98
N PHE A 82 0.27 78.16 8.20
CA PHE A 82 -0.99 78.86 8.51
C PHE A 82 -0.79 80.34 8.78
N ARG A 83 0.45 80.75 9.14
CA ARG A 83 0.80 82.12 9.50
C ARG A 83 0.50 83.11 8.36
N PRO A 84 -0.33 84.14 8.57
CA PRO A 84 -0.58 85.17 7.57
C PRO A 84 0.67 86.05 7.37
N ALA A 85 0.87 86.54 6.14
CA ALA A 85 1.94 87.49 5.85
C ALA A 85 1.79 88.77 6.69
N PRO A 86 2.88 89.28 7.29
CA PRO A 86 2.83 90.49 8.10
C PRO A 86 2.38 91.69 7.26
N PRO A 87 1.73 92.70 7.87
CA PRO A 87 1.32 93.89 7.15
C PRO A 87 2.55 94.64 6.62
N GLY A 88 2.52 95.04 5.34
CA GLY A 88 3.56 95.88 4.75
C GLY A 88 3.59 97.28 5.38
N PRO A 89 4.67 98.06 5.18
CA PRO A 89 4.93 99.32 5.89
C PRO A 89 3.86 100.41 5.69
N PHE A 90 3.03 100.31 4.64
CA PHE A 90 1.97 101.28 4.32
C PHE A 90 0.54 100.83 4.71
N ALA A 91 0.37 99.64 5.31
CA ALA A 91 -0.94 99.09 5.67
C ALA A 91 -1.51 99.63 7.00
N THR A 92 -0.79 100.53 7.67
CA THR A 92 -1.14 101.12 8.98
C THR A 92 -2.22 102.21 8.91
N TRP A 93 -2.52 102.73 7.72
CA TRP A 93 -3.55 103.75 7.53
C TRP A 93 -4.93 103.10 7.30
N VAL A 94 -5.84 103.28 8.26
CA VAL A 94 -7.23 102.81 8.27
C VAL A 94 -7.41 101.28 8.41
N GLY A 95 -7.47 100.81 9.66
CA GLY A 95 -8.02 99.49 10.01
C GLY A 95 -7.15 98.26 9.69
N GLY A 96 -5.93 98.45 9.15
CA GLY A 96 -5.02 97.35 8.80
C GLY A 96 -4.59 96.47 9.97
N HIS A 97 -4.34 97.05 11.15
CA HIS A 97 -4.06 96.29 12.37
C HIS A 97 -5.25 95.40 12.78
N ARG A 98 -6.49 95.91 12.68
CA ARG A 98 -7.71 95.12 12.96
C ARG A 98 -7.91 93.99 11.94
N ARG A 99 -7.59 94.24 10.66
CA ARG A 99 -7.65 93.21 9.59
C ARG A 99 -6.57 92.13 9.74
N TYR A 100 -5.34 92.51 10.07
CA TYR A 100 -4.27 91.54 10.35
C TYR A 100 -4.56 90.73 11.62
N ALA A 101 -5.03 91.37 12.69
CA ALA A 101 -5.45 90.66 13.90
C ALA A 101 -6.60 89.68 13.63
N ARG A 102 -7.56 90.04 12.75
CA ARG A 102 -8.62 89.12 12.31
C ARG A 102 -8.06 87.94 11.51
N ARG A 103 -7.17 88.19 10.53
CA ARG A 103 -6.50 87.14 9.75
C ARG A 103 -5.62 86.22 10.60
N LEU A 104 -5.02 86.75 11.67
CA LEU A 104 -4.23 85.98 12.61
C LEU A 104 -5.13 85.05 13.44
N ARG A 105 -6.25 85.56 13.97
CA ARG A 105 -7.26 84.72 14.65
C ARG A 105 -7.83 83.65 13.72
N ASP A 106 -8.25 84.04 12.50
CA ASP A 106 -8.74 83.08 11.50
C ASP A 106 -7.65 82.04 11.10
N ALA A 107 -6.36 82.36 11.24
CA ALA A 107 -5.27 81.42 11.02
C ALA A 107 -5.02 80.52 12.24
N GLU A 108 -5.10 81.06 13.45
CA GLU A 108 -5.05 80.31 14.71
C GLU A 108 -6.21 79.30 14.79
N ASP A 109 -7.43 79.71 14.45
CA ASP A 109 -8.61 78.84 14.40
C ASP A 109 -8.44 77.72 13.37
N ARG A 110 -8.02 78.04 12.13
CA ARG A 110 -7.75 77.02 11.10
C ARG A 110 -6.61 76.08 11.47
N PHE A 111 -5.61 76.56 12.21
CA PHE A 111 -4.51 75.73 12.70
C PHE A 111 -4.97 74.81 13.83
N ALA A 112 -5.79 75.31 14.76
CA ALA A 112 -6.43 74.49 15.79
C ALA A 112 -7.32 73.40 15.18
N GLU A 113 -8.16 73.74 14.20
CA GLU A 113 -8.95 72.78 13.42
C GLU A 113 -8.07 71.76 12.66
N ALA A 114 -6.91 72.18 12.15
CA ALA A 114 -5.97 71.28 11.48
C ALA A 114 -5.30 70.32 12.46
N ILE A 115 -4.95 70.77 13.67
CA ILE A 115 -4.41 69.92 14.74
C ILE A 115 -5.45 68.86 15.13
N GLU A 116 -6.70 69.25 15.37
CA GLU A 116 -7.76 68.29 15.75
C GLU A 116 -8.07 67.29 14.63
N ARG A 117 -8.14 67.75 13.36
CA ARG A 117 -8.29 66.83 12.22
C ARG A 117 -7.13 65.85 12.11
N HIS A 118 -5.90 66.31 12.31
CA HIS A 118 -4.72 65.46 12.30
C HIS A 118 -4.75 64.43 13.43
N ARG A 119 -5.12 64.86 14.65
CA ARG A 119 -5.28 63.98 15.82
C ARG A 119 -6.31 62.88 15.54
N LEU A 120 -7.51 63.24 15.08
CA LEU A 120 -8.57 62.28 14.75
C LEU A 120 -8.15 61.31 13.63
N ALA A 121 -7.44 61.80 12.62
CA ALA A 121 -6.93 60.97 11.53
C ALA A 121 -5.85 59.97 12.00
N GLU A 122 -4.98 60.40 12.91
CA GLU A 122 -3.94 59.56 13.50
C GLU A 122 -4.53 58.52 14.46
N GLU A 123 -5.52 58.88 15.28
CA GLU A 123 -6.28 57.92 16.11
C GLU A 123 -6.97 56.87 15.23
N ALA A 124 -7.63 57.29 14.14
CA ALA A 124 -8.25 56.37 13.18
C ALA A 124 -7.23 55.45 12.48
N ARG A 125 -6.04 55.97 12.13
CA ARG A 125 -4.94 55.18 11.56
C ARG A 125 -4.46 54.13 12.56
N GLN A 126 -4.21 54.51 13.82
CA GLN A 126 -3.78 53.59 14.87
C GLN A 126 -4.79 52.47 15.09
N LEU A 127 -6.10 52.76 15.06
CA LEU A 127 -7.14 51.76 15.14
C LEU A 127 -7.12 50.80 13.93
N ARG A 128 -6.94 51.29 12.70
CA ARG A 128 -6.81 50.44 11.50
C ARG A 128 -5.57 49.55 11.58
N VAL A 129 -4.42 50.11 11.98
CA VAL A 129 -3.16 49.38 12.17
C VAL A 129 -3.31 48.28 13.23
N ALA A 130 -3.87 48.61 14.40
CA ALA A 130 -4.09 47.66 15.47
C ALA A 130 -5.04 46.52 15.04
N ARG A 131 -6.10 46.86 14.30
CA ARG A 131 -7.05 45.87 13.75
C ARG A 131 -6.37 44.96 12.74
N ALA A 132 -5.65 45.51 11.76
CA ALA A 132 -4.96 44.73 10.73
C ALA A 132 -3.86 43.84 11.34
N ALA A 133 -3.09 44.34 12.30
CA ALA A 133 -2.08 43.55 13.01
C ALA A 133 -2.73 42.39 13.80
N LYS A 134 -3.86 42.65 14.48
CA LYS A 134 -4.61 41.60 15.19
C LYS A 134 -5.16 40.55 14.23
N GLU A 135 -5.81 40.96 13.15
CA GLU A 135 -6.37 40.05 12.14
C GLU A 135 -5.28 39.20 11.47
N GLN A 136 -4.13 39.80 11.17
CA GLN A 136 -2.98 39.08 10.60
C GLN A 136 -2.40 38.07 11.61
N ALA A 137 -2.29 38.44 12.89
CA ALA A 137 -1.85 37.51 13.94
C ALA A 137 -2.85 36.36 14.14
N ASP A 138 -4.16 36.64 14.11
CA ASP A 138 -5.22 35.62 14.13
C ASP A 138 -5.12 34.67 12.94
N GLN A 139 -4.89 35.20 11.73
CA GLN A 139 -4.71 34.40 10.52
C GLN A 139 -3.44 33.55 10.60
N GLN A 140 -2.33 34.09 11.11
CA GLN A 140 -1.09 33.34 11.30
C GLN A 140 -1.29 32.19 12.30
N ARG A 141 -1.93 32.45 13.46
CA ARG A 141 -2.25 31.42 14.44
C ARG A 141 -3.05 30.26 13.83
N ARG A 142 -4.08 30.56 13.05
CA ARG A 142 -4.88 29.54 12.36
C ARG A 142 -4.05 28.69 11.38
N LEU A 143 -3.11 29.32 10.67
CA LEU A 143 -2.20 28.61 9.75
C LEU A 143 -1.22 27.71 10.52
N ASP A 144 -0.69 28.20 11.64
CA ASP A 144 0.24 27.47 12.50
C ASP A 144 -0.45 26.28 13.18
N GLU A 145 -1.64 26.49 13.74
CA GLU A 145 -2.48 25.44 14.34
C GLU A 145 -2.81 24.34 13.32
N ALA A 146 -3.28 24.70 12.12
CA ALA A 146 -3.57 23.73 11.07
C ALA A 146 -2.34 22.96 10.59
N THR A 147 -1.16 23.61 10.58
CA THR A 147 0.11 22.97 10.23
C THR A 147 0.56 22.00 11.34
N ALA A 148 0.45 22.42 12.60
CA ALA A 148 0.77 21.61 13.78
C ALA A 148 -0.13 20.37 13.88
N GLU A 149 -1.45 20.51 13.65
CA GLU A 149 -2.38 19.38 13.61
C GLU A 149 -2.01 18.37 12.52
N LEU A 150 -1.66 18.85 11.32
CA LEU A 150 -1.23 17.98 10.23
C LEU A 150 0.07 17.23 10.60
N HIS A 151 1.04 17.93 11.18
CA HIS A 151 2.31 17.33 11.60
C HIS A 151 2.10 16.29 12.70
N ALA A 152 1.27 16.59 13.69
CA ALA A 152 0.91 15.66 14.76
C ALA A 152 0.26 14.37 14.19
N ARG A 153 -0.66 14.50 13.23
CA ARG A 153 -1.26 13.33 12.55
C ARG A 153 -0.24 12.48 11.80
N ILE A 154 0.78 13.11 11.20
CA ILE A 154 1.87 12.39 10.52
C ILE A 154 2.74 11.65 11.54
N ASP A 155 3.06 12.31 12.66
CA ASP A 155 3.87 11.71 13.74
C ASP A 155 3.16 10.54 14.41
N ASP A 156 1.86 10.66 14.66
CA ASP A 156 1.05 9.58 15.19
C ASP A 156 0.96 8.42 14.19
N TYR A 157 0.77 8.71 12.90
CA TYR A 157 0.74 7.67 11.88
C TYR A 157 2.07 6.92 11.76
N GLU A 158 3.20 7.63 11.78
CA GLU A 158 4.51 6.98 11.78
C GLU A 158 4.72 6.13 13.04
N ARG A 159 4.32 6.63 14.21
CA ARG A 159 4.41 5.87 15.46
C ARG A 159 3.61 4.57 15.38
N SER A 160 2.39 4.62 14.84
CA SER A 160 1.56 3.43 14.63
C SER A 160 2.18 2.45 13.63
N VAL A 161 2.79 2.93 12.53
CA VAL A 161 3.50 2.04 11.60
C VAL A 161 4.67 1.37 12.31
N ARG A 162 5.53 2.14 13.00
CA ARG A 162 6.70 1.62 13.72
C ARG A 162 6.34 0.64 14.83
N SER A 163 5.19 0.81 15.49
CA SER A 163 4.71 -0.10 16.52
C SER A 163 4.05 -1.37 15.95
N GLY A 164 3.97 -1.53 14.63
CA GLY A 164 3.34 -2.68 14.01
C GLY A 164 1.81 -2.65 14.08
N ASP A 165 1.17 -1.48 14.13
CA ASP A 165 -0.29 -1.40 14.12
C ASP A 165 -0.85 -1.98 12.81
N ARG A 166 -1.79 -2.93 12.92
CA ARG A 166 -2.41 -3.65 11.80
C ARG A 166 -2.87 -2.70 10.69
N ARG A 167 -3.67 -1.69 11.03
CA ARG A 167 -4.28 -0.79 10.06
C ARG A 167 -3.25 0.18 9.48
N ALA A 168 -2.36 0.70 10.31
CA ALA A 168 -1.37 1.67 9.88
C ALA A 168 -0.36 1.05 8.90
N VAL A 169 0.16 -0.14 9.22
CA VAL A 169 1.09 -0.90 8.38
C VAL A 169 0.42 -1.34 7.08
N SER A 170 -0.78 -1.93 7.15
CA SER A 170 -1.54 -2.30 5.94
C SER A 170 -1.74 -1.10 5.01
N ARG A 171 -2.13 0.07 5.57
CA ARG A 171 -2.29 1.31 4.80
C ARG A 171 -0.98 1.84 4.23
N TYR A 172 0.13 1.70 4.97
CA TYR A 172 1.45 2.14 4.54
C TYR A 172 1.88 1.39 3.28
N PHE A 173 1.82 0.05 3.32
CA PHE A 173 2.17 -0.78 2.17
C PHE A 173 1.15 -0.69 1.04
N GLN A 174 -0.16 -0.58 1.32
CA GLN A 174 -1.16 -0.35 0.27
C GLN A 174 -0.82 0.91 -0.53
N LYS A 175 -0.54 2.05 0.14
CA LYS A 175 -0.15 3.29 -0.52
C LYS A 175 1.17 3.18 -1.28
N ALA A 176 2.13 2.42 -0.76
CA ALA A 176 3.40 2.18 -1.42
C ALA A 176 3.20 1.40 -2.73
N LEU A 177 2.44 0.30 -2.68
CA LEU A 177 2.14 -0.51 -3.86
C LEU A 177 1.26 0.27 -4.85
N ASP A 178 0.22 0.98 -4.43
CA ASP A 178 -0.67 1.74 -5.34
C ASP A 178 0.06 2.77 -6.22
N ARG A 179 1.24 3.23 -5.82
CA ARG A 179 2.08 4.16 -6.60
C ARG A 179 2.93 3.49 -7.67
N VAL A 180 3.07 2.16 -7.62
CA VAL A 180 3.85 1.39 -8.58
C VAL A 180 3.20 1.47 -9.95
N SER A 181 3.94 1.99 -10.93
CA SER A 181 3.51 2.05 -12.32
C SER A 181 3.38 0.64 -12.90
N GLU A 182 2.31 0.40 -13.65
CA GLU A 182 2.08 -0.83 -14.37
C GLU A 182 2.01 -0.56 -15.88
N PRO A 183 2.43 -1.52 -16.72
CA PRO A 183 2.12 -1.51 -18.14
C PRO A 183 0.61 -1.30 -18.37
N ALA A 184 0.23 -0.69 -19.48
CA ALA A 184 -1.17 -0.29 -19.73
C ALA A 184 -2.17 -1.46 -19.65
N ASP A 185 -1.74 -2.65 -20.08
CA ASP A 185 -2.60 -3.85 -20.16
C ASP A 185 -2.57 -4.69 -18.88
N PHE A 186 -1.91 -4.22 -17.82
CA PHE A 186 -1.83 -4.95 -16.56
C PHE A 186 -2.90 -4.47 -15.59
N PRO A 187 -3.57 -5.40 -14.89
CA PRO A 187 -4.49 -5.02 -13.82
C PRO A 187 -3.73 -4.30 -12.70
N ARG A 188 -4.43 -3.36 -12.05
CA ARG A 188 -3.86 -2.48 -11.01
C ARG A 188 -4.33 -2.83 -9.60
N ARG A 189 -5.28 -3.75 -9.48
CA ARG A 189 -5.92 -4.07 -8.20
C ARG A 189 -4.97 -4.91 -7.36
N ARG A 190 -4.74 -4.44 -6.13
CA ARG A 190 -3.90 -5.08 -5.12
C ARG A 190 -4.52 -4.87 -3.76
N ARG A 191 -4.43 -5.86 -2.88
CA ARG A 191 -4.84 -5.75 -1.48
C ARG A 191 -3.67 -6.12 -0.59
N VAL A 192 -3.51 -5.37 0.49
CA VAL A 192 -2.48 -5.62 1.49
C VAL A 192 -3.10 -5.73 2.89
N GLY A 193 -2.70 -6.76 3.62
CA GLY A 193 -3.11 -7.01 5.00
C GLY A 193 -1.90 -7.36 5.86
N TYR A 194 -1.81 -6.78 7.05
CA TYR A 194 -0.70 -7.02 7.98
C TYR A 194 -1.19 -7.77 9.22
N VAL A 195 -0.44 -8.79 9.62
CA VAL A 195 -0.69 -9.60 10.81
C VAL A 195 0.43 -9.34 11.81
N PRO A 196 0.20 -8.48 12.82
CA PRO A 196 1.23 -8.05 13.77
C PRO A 196 1.86 -9.20 14.56
N GLU A 197 1.07 -10.21 14.91
CA GLU A 197 1.48 -11.32 15.78
C GLU A 197 2.59 -12.18 15.13
N SER A 198 2.62 -12.17 13.80
CA SER A 198 3.53 -12.96 12.96
C SER A 198 4.45 -12.07 12.12
N THR A 199 4.41 -10.74 12.28
CA THR A 199 5.13 -9.76 11.42
C THR A 199 4.96 -10.05 9.93
N LEU A 200 3.75 -10.47 9.56
CA LEU A 200 3.44 -11.06 8.26
C LEU A 200 2.63 -10.08 7.42
N LEU A 201 3.03 -9.87 6.17
CA LEU A 201 2.27 -9.10 5.20
C LEU A 201 1.67 -10.02 4.14
N ALA A 202 0.34 -10.12 4.10
CA ALA A 202 -0.39 -10.79 3.03
C ALA A 202 -0.63 -9.82 1.88
N VAL A 203 -0.28 -10.23 0.66
CA VAL A 203 -0.44 -9.45 -0.56
C VAL A 203 -1.23 -10.27 -1.56
N GLU A 204 -2.42 -9.78 -1.91
CA GLU A 204 -3.21 -10.27 -3.02
C GLU A 204 -3.00 -9.33 -4.21
N TRP A 205 -2.54 -9.85 -5.34
CA TRP A 205 -2.18 -9.05 -6.50
C TRP A 205 -2.83 -9.64 -7.75
N ASP A 206 -3.64 -8.84 -8.45
CA ASP A 206 -4.21 -9.25 -9.72
C ASP A 206 -3.15 -9.24 -10.83
N LEU A 207 -2.97 -10.39 -11.47
CA LEU A 207 -2.03 -10.63 -12.55
C LEU A 207 -2.75 -10.49 -13.90
N PRO A 208 -2.03 -10.07 -14.96
CA PRO A 208 -2.56 -10.14 -16.31
C PRO A 208 -2.96 -11.56 -16.68
N ASP A 209 -3.99 -11.71 -17.50
CA ASP A 209 -4.34 -13.01 -18.06
C ASP A 209 -3.40 -13.40 -19.23
N VAL A 210 -3.53 -14.64 -19.73
CA VAL A 210 -2.63 -15.17 -20.76
C VAL A 210 -2.69 -14.39 -22.09
N THR A 211 -3.76 -13.64 -22.36
CA THR A 211 -3.92 -12.87 -23.61
C THR A 211 -2.90 -11.74 -23.77
N VAL A 212 -2.19 -11.34 -22.70
CA VAL A 212 -1.10 -10.36 -22.82
C VAL A 212 0.09 -10.91 -23.62
N VAL A 213 0.21 -12.24 -23.73
CA VAL A 213 1.23 -12.89 -24.56
C VAL A 213 0.75 -12.88 -26.02
N PRO A 214 1.48 -12.27 -26.96
CA PRO A 214 1.06 -12.24 -28.36
C PRO A 214 0.89 -13.64 -28.95
N ALA A 215 -0.26 -13.88 -29.59
CA ALA A 215 -0.59 -15.16 -30.22
C ALA A 215 0.32 -15.46 -31.43
N GLU A 216 0.86 -14.42 -32.06
CA GLU A 216 1.81 -14.52 -33.15
C GLU A 216 3.27 -14.51 -32.65
N SER A 217 4.13 -15.26 -33.34
CA SER A 217 5.58 -15.23 -33.14
C SER A 217 6.28 -14.25 -34.09
N SER A 218 5.72 -14.05 -35.28
CA SER A 218 6.24 -13.16 -36.32
C SER A 218 5.19 -12.92 -37.40
N TYR A 219 5.45 -12.00 -38.33
CA TYR A 219 4.63 -11.76 -39.50
C TYR A 219 5.44 -11.99 -40.77
N ARG A 220 4.82 -12.63 -41.77
CA ARG A 220 5.40 -12.86 -43.09
C ARG A 220 4.46 -12.36 -44.18
N TYR A 221 5.05 -11.97 -45.31
CA TYR A 221 4.29 -11.54 -46.48
C TYR A 221 4.08 -12.72 -47.44
N GLU A 222 2.85 -12.95 -47.89
CA GLU A 222 2.50 -13.98 -48.87
C GLU A 222 2.12 -13.41 -50.25
N GLN A 223 2.14 -14.26 -51.28
CA GLN A 223 1.94 -13.91 -52.69
C GLN A 223 0.59 -13.25 -53.02
N ARG A 224 -0.37 -13.26 -52.10
CA ARG A 224 -1.71 -12.64 -52.24
C ARG A 224 -1.83 -11.26 -51.60
N ASP A 225 -0.71 -10.54 -51.47
CA ASP A 225 -0.68 -9.17 -50.93
C ASP A 225 -1.12 -9.02 -49.46
N LEU A 226 -1.12 -10.11 -48.69
CA LEU A 226 -1.54 -10.12 -47.29
C LEU A 226 -0.34 -10.32 -46.35
N VAL A 227 -0.27 -9.52 -45.30
CA VAL A 227 0.62 -9.77 -44.15
C VAL A 227 -0.05 -10.81 -43.26
N VAL A 228 0.58 -11.97 -43.10
CA VAL A 228 0.04 -13.12 -42.36
C VAL A 228 0.86 -13.34 -41.09
N GLY A 229 0.17 -13.46 -39.95
CA GLY A 229 0.77 -13.84 -38.68
C GLY A 229 1.19 -15.31 -38.68
N VAL A 230 2.41 -15.58 -38.21
CA VAL A 230 2.87 -16.95 -37.91
C VAL A 230 2.44 -17.26 -36.47
N PRO A 231 1.58 -18.26 -36.26
CA PRO A 231 1.10 -18.59 -34.92
C PRO A 231 2.28 -19.00 -34.03
N ARG A 232 2.22 -18.59 -32.76
CA ARG A 232 3.16 -18.99 -31.73
C ARG A 232 2.74 -20.37 -31.20
N PRO A 233 3.69 -21.32 -31.02
CA PRO A 233 3.37 -22.60 -30.39
C PRO A 233 2.80 -22.43 -28.97
N GLU A 234 1.78 -23.21 -28.61
CA GLU A 234 1.14 -23.15 -27.28
C GLU A 234 2.15 -23.37 -26.13
N LYS A 235 3.13 -24.25 -26.33
CA LYS A 235 4.21 -24.47 -25.36
C LYS A 235 5.01 -23.20 -25.08
N GLU A 236 5.26 -22.37 -26.11
CA GLU A 236 6.00 -21.12 -25.96
C GLU A 236 5.15 -20.07 -25.23
N ILE A 237 3.85 -19.97 -25.53
CA ILE A 237 2.91 -19.10 -24.81
C ILE A 237 2.92 -19.45 -23.32
N ARG A 238 2.75 -20.74 -23.00
CA ARG A 238 2.76 -21.22 -21.61
C ARG A 238 4.04 -20.88 -20.87
N LEU A 239 5.20 -21.07 -21.50
CA LEU A 239 6.49 -20.78 -20.86
C LEU A 239 6.68 -19.28 -20.61
N LEU A 240 6.31 -18.43 -21.56
CA LEU A 240 6.35 -16.98 -21.38
C LEU A 240 5.40 -16.52 -20.27
N TYR A 241 4.20 -17.07 -20.22
CA TYR A 241 3.24 -16.73 -19.19
C TYR A 241 3.68 -17.21 -17.80
N GLN A 242 4.25 -18.42 -17.69
CA GLN A 242 4.84 -18.91 -16.43
C GLN A 242 6.00 -18.01 -15.96
N GLN A 243 6.86 -17.57 -16.88
CA GLN A 243 7.92 -16.60 -16.57
C GLN A 243 7.36 -15.28 -16.08
N LEU A 244 6.31 -14.76 -16.74
CA LEU A 244 5.66 -13.51 -16.34
C LEU A 244 5.06 -13.60 -14.92
N VAL A 245 4.30 -14.67 -14.63
CA VAL A 245 3.69 -14.89 -13.31
C VAL A 245 4.76 -14.97 -12.21
N ALA A 246 5.85 -15.69 -12.46
CA ALA A 246 6.97 -15.79 -11.52
C ALA A 246 7.69 -14.44 -11.30
N GLN A 247 7.92 -13.67 -12.38
CA GLN A 247 8.50 -12.33 -12.29
C GLN A 247 7.61 -11.38 -11.49
N CYS A 248 6.29 -11.40 -11.69
CA CYS A 248 5.36 -10.59 -10.92
C CYS A 248 5.41 -10.91 -9.42
N ALA A 249 5.54 -12.19 -9.06
CA ALA A 249 5.67 -12.59 -7.66
C ALA A 249 6.98 -12.08 -7.04
N LEU A 250 8.13 -12.25 -7.71
CA LEU A 250 9.41 -11.73 -7.22
C LEU A 250 9.45 -10.20 -7.18
N ARG A 251 8.82 -9.55 -8.16
CA ARG A 251 8.65 -8.09 -8.21
C ARG A 251 7.84 -7.60 -7.01
N ALA A 252 6.76 -8.30 -6.65
CA ALA A 252 5.97 -7.97 -5.47
C ALA A 252 6.80 -8.07 -4.19
N LEU A 253 7.59 -9.14 -4.02
CA LEU A 253 8.51 -9.27 -2.88
C LEU A 253 9.54 -8.13 -2.84
N HIS A 254 10.15 -7.81 -3.98
CA HIS A 254 11.11 -6.72 -4.08
C HIS A 254 10.51 -5.37 -3.67
N LEU A 255 9.30 -5.09 -4.16
CA LEU A 255 8.59 -3.86 -3.83
C LEU A 255 8.20 -3.80 -2.36
N VAL A 256 7.71 -4.89 -1.77
CA VAL A 256 7.36 -4.94 -0.35
C VAL A 256 8.60 -4.75 0.52
N PHE A 257 9.64 -5.57 0.33
CA PHE A 257 10.82 -5.51 1.19
C PHE A 257 11.62 -4.21 0.99
N GLY A 258 11.66 -3.67 -0.23
CA GLY A 258 12.29 -2.37 -0.52
C GLY A 258 11.50 -1.17 0.03
N ASN A 259 10.17 -1.27 0.11
CA ASN A 259 9.35 -0.22 0.74
C ASN A 259 9.30 -0.32 2.27
N ASP A 260 9.80 -1.39 2.89
CA ASP A 260 9.79 -1.54 4.34
C ASP A 260 10.92 -0.75 5.01
N ARG A 261 10.75 0.57 5.05
CA ARG A 261 11.69 1.49 5.71
C ARG A 261 11.78 1.28 7.22
N TYR A 262 10.71 0.81 7.85
CA TYR A 262 10.58 0.71 9.30
C TYR A 262 10.92 -0.68 9.85
N GLY A 263 11.16 -1.66 8.97
CA GLY A 263 11.54 -3.02 9.36
C GLY A 263 10.42 -3.75 10.09
N VAL A 264 9.17 -3.53 9.70
CA VAL A 264 7.99 -4.09 10.38
C VAL A 264 7.50 -5.39 9.76
N VAL A 265 8.04 -5.79 8.60
CA VAL A 265 7.67 -7.02 7.90
C VAL A 265 8.85 -7.97 7.82
N ASP A 266 8.73 -9.14 8.42
CA ASP A 266 9.71 -10.22 8.30
C ASP A 266 9.26 -11.33 7.34
N THR A 267 7.95 -11.52 7.18
CA THR A 267 7.37 -12.55 6.30
C THR A 267 6.36 -11.94 5.35
N VAL A 268 6.39 -12.34 4.08
CA VAL A 268 5.41 -11.96 3.06
C VAL A 268 4.74 -13.22 2.54
N VAL A 269 3.41 -13.20 2.49
CA VAL A 269 2.63 -14.17 1.73
C VAL A 269 2.09 -13.46 0.50
N PHE A 270 2.40 -13.98 -0.68
CA PHE A 270 1.95 -13.43 -1.96
C PHE A 270 0.97 -14.40 -2.61
N ASN A 271 -0.18 -13.87 -3.05
CA ASN A 271 -1.19 -14.59 -3.82
C ASN A 271 -1.43 -13.85 -5.14
N GLY A 272 -1.05 -14.46 -6.25
CA GLY A 272 -1.27 -13.96 -7.61
C GLY A 272 -2.60 -14.46 -8.15
N MET A 273 -3.55 -13.55 -8.29
CA MET A 273 -4.92 -13.83 -8.71
C MET A 273 -5.12 -13.42 -10.16
N VAL A 274 -5.97 -14.11 -10.93
CA VAL A 274 -6.37 -13.63 -12.27
C VAL A 274 -7.87 -13.48 -12.31
N GLU A 275 -8.37 -12.31 -12.67
CA GLU A 275 -9.79 -12.10 -12.90
C GLU A 275 -10.16 -12.66 -14.28
N SER A 276 -11.17 -13.52 -14.30
CA SER A 276 -11.66 -14.16 -15.53
C SER A 276 -13.16 -14.41 -15.43
N VAL A 277 -13.77 -14.76 -16.56
CA VAL A 277 -15.17 -15.18 -16.62
C VAL A 277 -15.19 -16.69 -16.81
N ASP A 278 -15.83 -17.40 -15.89
CA ASP A 278 -16.10 -18.82 -16.06
C ASP A 278 -17.10 -18.99 -17.21
N LEU A 279 -16.65 -19.58 -18.32
CA LEU A 279 -17.44 -19.80 -19.52
C LEU A 279 -18.66 -20.70 -19.29
N ALA A 280 -18.63 -21.58 -18.28
CA ALA A 280 -19.74 -22.47 -17.98
C ALA A 280 -20.86 -21.76 -17.20
N THR A 281 -20.52 -20.80 -16.34
CA THR A 281 -21.49 -20.13 -15.45
C THR A 281 -21.73 -18.65 -15.80
N GLY A 282 -20.90 -18.06 -16.64
CA GLY A 282 -20.90 -16.62 -16.96
C GLY A 282 -20.51 -15.73 -15.78
N ARG A 283 -20.05 -16.31 -14.66
CA ARG A 283 -19.70 -15.56 -13.45
C ARG A 283 -18.25 -15.15 -13.49
N THR A 284 -17.97 -13.95 -12.97
CA THR A 284 -16.60 -13.52 -12.69
C THR A 284 -16.01 -14.40 -11.60
N VAL A 285 -14.88 -15.03 -11.90
CA VAL A 285 -14.08 -15.85 -11.00
C VAL A 285 -12.68 -15.24 -10.86
N ARG A 286 -12.04 -15.51 -9.72
CA ARG A 286 -10.69 -15.03 -9.42
C ARG A 286 -9.83 -16.19 -8.92
N PRO A 287 -9.40 -17.12 -9.80
CA PRO A 287 -8.48 -18.19 -9.43
C PRO A 287 -7.12 -17.64 -8.99
N CYS A 288 -6.54 -18.27 -7.95
CA CYS A 288 -5.15 -18.06 -7.55
C CYS A 288 -4.24 -18.92 -8.43
N LEU A 289 -3.28 -18.33 -9.14
CA LEU A 289 -2.37 -19.08 -10.03
C LEU A 289 -1.00 -19.32 -9.40
N ILE A 290 -0.61 -18.51 -8.42
CA ILE A 290 0.63 -18.65 -7.69
C ILE A 290 0.42 -18.19 -6.25
N THR A 291 0.90 -18.99 -5.31
CA THR A 291 1.01 -18.58 -3.92
C THR A 291 2.40 -18.93 -3.39
N LEU A 292 2.98 -18.02 -2.61
CA LEU A 292 4.27 -18.27 -1.99
C LEU A 292 4.39 -17.54 -0.66
N ARG A 293 5.29 -18.07 0.17
CA ARG A 293 5.71 -17.44 1.41
C ARG A 293 7.21 -17.18 1.35
N ALA A 294 7.60 -15.94 1.61
CA ALA A 294 9.00 -15.52 1.61
C ALA A 294 9.32 -14.79 2.91
N THR A 295 10.46 -15.12 3.52
CA THR A 295 11.00 -14.32 4.63
C THR A 295 12.01 -13.30 4.13
N ARG A 296 12.19 -12.21 4.88
CA ARG A 296 13.18 -11.16 4.58
C ARG A 296 14.58 -11.75 4.43
N GLU A 297 14.98 -12.64 5.33
CA GLU A 297 16.29 -13.28 5.31
C GLU A 297 16.51 -14.09 4.02
N GLN A 298 15.55 -14.95 3.66
CA GLN A 298 15.60 -15.71 2.41
C GLN A 298 15.64 -14.78 1.19
N PHE A 299 14.82 -13.74 1.17
CA PHE A 299 14.76 -12.81 0.04
C PHE A 299 16.05 -12.00 -0.12
N THR A 300 16.62 -11.51 0.98
CA THR A 300 17.85 -10.69 0.97
C THR A 300 19.07 -11.48 0.52
N ALA A 301 19.06 -12.81 0.67
CA ALA A 301 20.13 -13.69 0.18
C ALA A 301 20.12 -13.87 -1.35
N LEU A 302 19.07 -13.44 -2.05
CA LEU A 302 18.94 -13.59 -3.50
C LEU A 302 19.68 -12.50 -4.27
N VAL A 303 20.23 -12.89 -5.41
CA VAL A 303 20.78 -12.00 -6.43
C VAL A 303 19.79 -11.98 -7.60
N LEU A 304 18.85 -11.03 -7.55
CA LEU A 304 17.63 -11.03 -8.38
C LEU A 304 17.90 -10.84 -9.89
N ASP A 305 19.02 -10.23 -10.26
CA ASP A 305 19.42 -9.98 -11.66
C ASP A 305 20.08 -11.19 -12.33
N GLN A 306 20.43 -12.23 -11.57
CA GLN A 306 21.17 -13.40 -12.07
C GLN A 306 20.42 -14.73 -11.90
N LEU A 307 19.18 -14.70 -11.42
CA LEU A 307 18.38 -15.90 -11.17
C LEU A 307 17.37 -16.19 -12.29
N ASP A 308 16.93 -17.45 -12.38
CA ASP A 308 15.74 -17.82 -13.14
C ASP A 308 14.49 -17.64 -12.26
N PRO A 309 13.53 -16.76 -12.63
CA PRO A 309 12.36 -16.49 -11.80
C PRO A 309 11.53 -17.73 -11.48
N VAL A 310 11.34 -18.62 -12.46
CA VAL A 310 10.50 -19.81 -12.33
C VAL A 310 11.14 -20.81 -11.36
N ALA A 311 12.43 -21.11 -11.54
CA ALA A 311 13.16 -21.98 -10.63
C ALA A 311 13.23 -21.39 -9.21
N CYS A 312 13.41 -20.07 -9.08
CA CYS A 312 13.44 -19.39 -7.79
C CYS A 312 12.11 -19.57 -7.04
N VAL A 313 10.97 -19.20 -7.65
CA VAL A 313 9.68 -19.34 -6.95
C VAL A 313 9.36 -20.80 -6.62
N ARG A 314 9.61 -21.74 -7.54
CA ARG A 314 9.25 -23.16 -7.33
C ARG A 314 10.17 -23.90 -6.36
N HIS A 315 11.48 -23.73 -6.47
CA HIS A 315 12.45 -24.56 -5.74
C HIS A 315 13.01 -23.87 -4.52
N TYR A 316 13.24 -22.55 -4.58
CA TYR A 316 13.81 -21.81 -3.45
C TYR A 316 12.72 -21.41 -2.44
N PHE A 317 11.62 -20.84 -2.92
CA PHE A 317 10.50 -20.46 -2.05
C PHE A 317 9.48 -21.58 -1.82
N GLY A 318 9.53 -22.66 -2.61
CA GLY A 318 8.54 -23.75 -2.52
C GLY A 318 7.13 -23.29 -2.89
N ALA A 319 7.01 -22.33 -3.80
CA ALA A 319 5.73 -21.78 -4.23
C ALA A 319 4.84 -22.85 -4.85
N GLU A 320 3.54 -22.80 -4.53
CA GLU A 320 2.53 -23.53 -5.29
C GLU A 320 2.20 -22.71 -6.53
N VAL A 321 2.51 -23.27 -7.69
CA VAL A 321 2.27 -22.63 -8.99
C VAL A 321 1.37 -23.54 -9.80
N SER A 322 0.34 -22.94 -10.41
CA SER A 322 -0.53 -23.65 -11.34
C SER A 322 0.28 -24.40 -12.39
N ARG A 323 -0.11 -25.65 -12.66
CA ARG A 323 0.52 -26.48 -13.71
C ARG A 323 0.12 -26.00 -15.10
N HIS A 324 -1.11 -25.50 -15.21
CA HIS A 324 -1.74 -24.98 -16.42
C HIS A 324 -2.28 -23.56 -16.15
N PRO A 325 -1.41 -22.56 -15.93
CA PRO A 325 -1.83 -21.19 -15.68
C PRO A 325 -2.55 -20.58 -16.89
N GLU A 326 -2.26 -21.05 -18.10
CA GLU A 326 -2.97 -20.68 -19.34
C GLU A 326 -4.45 -21.13 -19.35
N GLU A 327 -4.77 -22.20 -18.62
CA GLU A 327 -6.13 -22.71 -18.42
C GLU A 327 -6.77 -22.17 -17.13
N LEU A 328 -6.07 -21.25 -16.44
CA LEU A 328 -6.48 -20.66 -15.16
C LEU A 328 -6.78 -21.70 -14.05
N GLN A 329 -6.07 -22.83 -14.07
CA GLN A 329 -6.22 -23.85 -13.04
C GLN A 329 -5.77 -23.31 -11.67
N PRO A 330 -6.64 -23.27 -10.64
CA PRO A 330 -6.33 -22.65 -9.36
C PRO A 330 -5.39 -23.51 -8.49
N VAL A 331 -4.62 -22.85 -7.63
CA VAL A 331 -3.88 -23.44 -6.50
C VAL A 331 -4.48 -22.97 -5.16
N GLU A 332 -4.30 -23.74 -4.09
CA GLU A 332 -4.77 -23.38 -2.74
C GLU A 332 -3.84 -22.29 -2.16
N PRO A 333 -4.35 -21.11 -1.77
CA PRO A 333 -3.50 -20.07 -1.18
C PRO A 333 -2.84 -20.52 0.14
N VAL A 334 -1.55 -20.21 0.33
CA VAL A 334 -0.83 -20.51 1.58
C VAL A 334 -1.46 -19.81 2.78
N LEU A 335 -2.03 -18.63 2.56
CA LEU A 335 -2.86 -17.88 3.50
C LEU A 335 -3.95 -17.17 2.69
N GLU A 336 -5.21 -17.36 3.06
CA GLU A 336 -6.31 -16.59 2.48
C GLU A 336 -6.22 -15.13 2.92
N PHE A 337 -6.39 -14.20 1.99
CA PHE A 337 -6.23 -12.77 2.29
C PHE A 337 -7.19 -12.28 3.37
N ASP A 338 -8.41 -12.80 3.41
CA ASP A 338 -9.44 -12.35 4.35
C ASP A 338 -9.05 -12.60 5.81
N LEU A 339 -8.13 -13.55 6.06
CA LEU A 339 -7.52 -13.78 7.37
C LEU A 339 -6.56 -12.65 7.79
N ALA A 340 -6.02 -11.88 6.84
CA ALA A 340 -5.10 -10.77 7.07
C ALA A 340 -5.73 -9.38 6.80
N ASP A 341 -6.97 -9.33 6.30
CA ASP A 341 -7.63 -8.08 5.93
C ASP A 341 -7.81 -7.18 7.18
N PRO A 342 -7.33 -5.93 7.16
CA PRO A 342 -7.47 -5.01 8.30
C PRO A 342 -8.93 -4.63 8.63
N ARG A 343 -9.88 -4.98 7.76
CA ARG A 343 -11.33 -4.82 7.97
C ARG A 343 -11.96 -6.06 8.62
N THR A 344 -11.34 -7.23 8.47
CA THR A 344 -11.78 -8.45 9.15
C THR A 344 -11.44 -8.29 10.63
N ILE A 345 -12.48 -8.04 11.42
CA ILE A 345 -12.55 -8.07 12.89
C ILE A 345 -11.22 -7.78 13.56
N GLU A 346 -11.07 -6.52 13.97
CA GLU A 346 -10.11 -6.22 15.03
C GLU A 346 -10.50 -7.04 16.28
N PRO A 347 -9.54 -7.49 17.09
CA PRO A 347 -9.78 -7.54 18.54
C PRO A 347 -10.18 -6.11 18.95
N VAL A 348 -11.49 -5.84 18.92
CA VAL A 348 -12.04 -4.51 19.17
C VAL A 348 -11.75 -4.18 20.62
N ASP A 349 -10.94 -3.13 20.81
CA ASP A 349 -10.77 -2.43 22.08
C ASP A 349 -11.48 -1.07 22.04
N VAL A 350 -12.69 -1.03 21.46
CA VAL A 350 -13.58 0.12 21.57
C VAL A 350 -14.89 -0.38 22.13
N VAL A 351 -15.02 -0.21 23.45
CA VAL A 351 -16.03 -0.71 24.39
C VAL A 351 -15.80 -2.14 24.90
N SER A 352 -14.69 -2.34 25.61
CA SER A 352 -14.35 -3.54 26.38
C SER A 352 -15.42 -3.95 27.41
N GLU A 353 -16.39 -3.06 27.74
CA GLU A 353 -17.52 -3.34 28.63
C GLU A 353 -18.76 -3.93 27.93
N LEU A 354 -18.83 -3.93 26.59
CA LEU A 354 -19.99 -4.43 25.83
C LEU A 354 -19.68 -5.59 24.86
N ASP A 355 -18.41 -5.92 24.65
CA ASP A 355 -18.03 -7.11 23.86
C ASP A 355 -18.17 -8.39 24.70
N THR A 356 -19.29 -9.09 24.52
CA THR A 356 -19.65 -10.31 25.26
C THR A 356 -18.93 -11.57 24.76
N ARG A 357 -18.05 -11.47 23.75
CA ARG A 357 -17.32 -12.63 23.20
C ARG A 357 -16.32 -13.18 24.22
N PRO A 358 -16.17 -14.52 24.31
CA PRO A 358 -15.21 -15.15 25.21
C PRO A 358 -13.78 -14.83 24.79
N ASN A 359 -12.93 -14.46 25.75
CA ASN A 359 -11.50 -14.28 25.52
C ASN A 359 -10.80 -15.63 25.51
N LEU A 360 -10.18 -15.99 24.39
CA LEU A 360 -9.52 -17.29 24.25
C LEU A 360 -8.36 -17.46 25.24
N LEU A 361 -7.73 -16.36 25.67
CA LEU A 361 -6.65 -16.36 26.65
C LEU A 361 -7.11 -16.62 28.10
N GLU A 362 -8.43 -16.65 28.35
CA GLU A 362 -9.00 -17.02 29.65
C GLU A 362 -9.35 -18.51 29.75
N LEU A 363 -9.27 -19.24 28.63
CA LEU A 363 -9.47 -20.68 28.58
C LEU A 363 -8.28 -21.42 29.18
N THR A 364 -8.53 -22.64 29.67
CA THR A 364 -7.49 -23.63 29.91
C THR A 364 -6.99 -24.23 28.58
N PRO A 365 -5.77 -24.83 28.56
CA PRO A 365 -5.28 -25.53 27.36
C PRO A 365 -6.28 -26.56 26.80
N ASP A 366 -6.88 -27.38 27.67
CA ASP A 366 -7.87 -28.39 27.28
C ASP A 366 -9.14 -27.77 26.68
N GLU A 367 -9.63 -26.65 27.25
CA GLU A 367 -10.78 -25.92 26.70
C GLU A 367 -10.46 -25.29 25.34
N PHE A 368 -9.23 -24.81 25.15
CA PHE A 368 -8.77 -24.28 23.88
C PHE A 368 -8.67 -25.39 22.80
N GLU A 369 -8.14 -26.56 23.15
CA GLU A 369 -8.13 -27.74 22.27
C GLU A 369 -9.56 -28.13 21.86
N GLN A 370 -10.50 -28.13 22.81
CA GLN A 370 -11.91 -28.42 22.53
C GLN A 370 -12.56 -27.36 21.62
N LEU A 371 -12.20 -26.07 21.78
CA LEU A 371 -12.66 -25.01 20.89
C LEU A 371 -12.16 -25.22 19.45
N VAL A 372 -10.87 -25.54 19.30
CA VAL A 372 -10.28 -25.86 17.98
C VAL A 372 -10.95 -27.07 17.35
N HIS A 373 -11.21 -28.12 18.13
CA HIS A 373 -11.96 -29.29 17.67
C HIS A 373 -13.36 -28.90 17.16
N ASN A 374 -14.09 -28.07 17.90
CA ASN A 374 -15.42 -27.61 17.51
C ASN A 374 -15.38 -26.76 16.25
N LEU A 375 -14.37 -25.91 16.09
CA LEU A 375 -14.13 -25.12 14.87
C LEU A 375 -13.96 -26.05 13.66
N LEU A 376 -13.05 -27.02 13.73
CA LEU A 376 -12.81 -27.96 12.64
C LEU A 376 -14.06 -28.79 12.29
N THR A 377 -14.83 -29.19 13.31
CA THR A 377 -16.12 -29.88 13.09
C THR A 377 -17.11 -28.99 12.34
N ARG A 378 -17.21 -27.69 12.69
CA ARG A 378 -18.07 -26.72 11.97
C ARG A 378 -17.58 -26.43 10.56
N MET A 379 -16.28 -26.58 10.31
CA MET A 379 -15.70 -26.54 8.97
C MET A 379 -16.05 -27.78 8.12
N GLY A 380 -16.75 -28.77 8.71
CA GLY A 380 -17.18 -29.99 8.02
C GLY A 380 -16.14 -31.12 8.06
N LEU A 381 -15.12 -31.02 8.91
CA LEU A 381 -14.13 -32.07 9.10
C LEU A 381 -14.59 -33.10 10.13
N GLU A 382 -14.30 -34.38 9.89
CA GLU A 382 -14.55 -35.44 10.87
C GLU A 382 -13.36 -35.52 11.83
N THR A 383 -13.56 -35.06 13.07
CA THR A 383 -12.51 -34.97 14.07
C THR A 383 -12.54 -36.16 15.03
N ARG A 384 -11.36 -36.61 15.47
CA ARG A 384 -11.17 -37.55 16.56
C ARG A 384 -10.18 -36.96 17.55
N LEU A 385 -10.64 -36.74 18.78
CA LEU A 385 -9.79 -36.30 19.88
C LEU A 385 -8.86 -37.43 20.32
N PHE A 386 -7.59 -37.12 20.50
CA PHE A 386 -6.64 -38.00 21.17
C PHE A 386 -6.42 -37.48 22.59
N ARG A 387 -6.42 -38.37 23.59
CA ARG A 387 -6.13 -37.94 24.96
C ARG A 387 -4.63 -37.73 25.13
N SER A 388 -4.27 -36.60 25.75
CA SER A 388 -2.92 -36.27 26.18
C SER A 388 -2.25 -37.43 26.92
N GLY A 389 -1.07 -37.84 26.44
CA GLY A 389 -0.18 -38.74 27.19
C GLY A 389 0.76 -39.61 26.36
N ASN A 390 0.36 -40.07 25.17
CA ASN A 390 1.08 -41.19 24.52
C ASN A 390 1.39 -41.03 23.02
N ASP A 391 1.04 -39.92 22.37
CA ASP A 391 1.07 -39.81 20.89
C ASP A 391 1.80 -38.55 20.37
N GLY A 392 2.95 -38.21 20.96
CA GLY A 392 3.87 -37.21 20.39
C GLY A 392 3.36 -35.77 20.30
N GLY A 393 2.31 -35.39 21.04
CA GLY A 393 1.78 -34.03 21.09
C GLY A 393 0.71 -33.70 20.04
N ILE A 394 0.01 -34.71 19.52
CA ILE A 394 -1.22 -34.55 18.72
C ILE A 394 -2.39 -34.23 19.63
N ASP A 395 -3.09 -33.14 19.35
CA ASP A 395 -4.30 -32.76 20.12
C ASP A 395 -5.56 -33.30 19.41
N CYS A 396 -5.58 -33.30 18.08
CA CYS A 396 -6.69 -33.83 17.29
C CYS A 396 -6.21 -34.38 15.93
N VAL A 397 -6.87 -35.45 15.45
CA VAL A 397 -6.79 -35.87 14.05
C VAL A 397 -8.10 -35.51 13.37
N ALA A 398 -8.03 -34.75 12.27
CA ALA A 398 -9.18 -34.38 11.47
C ALA A 398 -9.14 -35.13 10.12
N TYR A 399 -10.30 -35.54 9.62
CA TYR A 399 -10.45 -36.18 8.33
C TYR A 399 -11.31 -35.33 7.41
N ASP A 400 -10.75 -34.98 6.27
CA ASP A 400 -11.50 -34.37 5.18
C ASP A 400 -11.92 -35.46 4.18
N ARG A 401 -13.23 -35.62 3.99
CA ARG A 401 -13.80 -36.68 3.14
C ARG A 401 -13.77 -36.36 1.65
N ARG A 402 -13.29 -35.18 1.24
CA ARG A 402 -13.19 -34.81 -0.18
C ARG A 402 -12.30 -35.84 -0.91
N PRO A 403 -12.81 -36.57 -1.93
CA PRO A 403 -12.12 -37.72 -2.51
C PRO A 403 -10.76 -37.46 -3.16
N ILE A 404 -10.45 -36.20 -3.46
CA ILE A 404 -9.24 -35.80 -4.22
C ILE A 404 -8.30 -34.93 -3.36
N THR A 405 -8.84 -33.94 -2.65
CA THR A 405 -8.05 -32.98 -1.85
C THR A 405 -8.08 -33.27 -0.36
N GLY A 406 -8.98 -34.14 0.08
CA GLY A 406 -9.13 -34.51 1.48
C GLY A 406 -8.06 -35.49 1.95
N GLY A 407 -8.21 -35.97 3.17
CA GLY A 407 -7.25 -36.87 3.79
C GLY A 407 -7.18 -36.73 5.29
N LYS A 408 -6.16 -37.33 5.87
CA LYS A 408 -5.88 -37.28 7.31
C LYS A 408 -5.06 -36.04 7.62
N PHE A 409 -5.54 -35.19 8.51
CA PHE A 409 -4.83 -34.03 9.02
C PHE A 409 -4.47 -34.23 10.49
N VAL A 410 -3.25 -33.87 10.85
CA VAL A 410 -2.82 -33.82 12.26
C VAL A 410 -2.90 -32.39 12.72
N VAL A 411 -3.60 -32.14 13.82
CA VAL A 411 -3.81 -30.80 14.36
C VAL A 411 -3.21 -30.70 15.75
N GLN A 412 -2.47 -29.62 15.95
CA GLN A 412 -1.95 -29.22 17.24
C GLN A 412 -2.42 -27.79 17.55
N ALA A 413 -2.88 -27.55 18.76
CA ALA A 413 -3.36 -26.29 19.28
C ALA A 413 -2.43 -25.82 20.41
N LYS A 414 -1.94 -24.59 20.33
CA LYS A 414 -1.05 -23.97 21.34
C LYS A 414 -1.64 -22.67 21.85
N LEU A 415 -2.16 -22.70 23.08
CA LEU A 415 -2.65 -21.53 23.80
C LEU A 415 -1.49 -20.71 24.38
N TYR A 416 -0.88 -19.84 23.57
CA TYR A 416 0.28 -19.02 23.94
C TYR A 416 -0.02 -17.52 23.84
N THR A 417 0.72 -16.72 24.62
CA THR A 417 0.73 -15.25 24.55
C THR A 417 1.96 -14.69 23.83
N ARG A 418 2.98 -15.52 23.60
CA ARG A 418 4.23 -15.17 22.90
C ARG A 418 4.41 -16.06 21.69
N THR A 419 5.22 -15.60 20.74
CA THR A 419 5.56 -16.31 19.50
C THR A 419 5.90 -17.78 19.75
N VAL A 420 5.27 -18.67 18.98
CA VAL A 420 5.47 -20.11 19.05
C VAL A 420 6.90 -20.46 18.61
N PRO A 421 7.65 -21.25 19.39
CA PRO A 421 9.03 -21.60 19.04
C PRO A 421 9.07 -22.52 17.80
N PRO A 422 10.13 -22.42 16.97
CA PRO A 422 10.26 -23.25 15.77
C PRO A 422 10.31 -24.75 16.04
N SER A 423 10.70 -25.17 17.25
CA SER A 423 10.69 -26.59 17.65
C SER A 423 9.29 -27.18 17.54
N ALA A 424 8.24 -26.47 17.96
CA ALA A 424 6.87 -26.97 17.87
C ALA A 424 6.45 -27.29 16.43
N VAL A 425 6.88 -26.47 15.46
CA VAL A 425 6.60 -26.70 14.03
C VAL A 425 7.37 -27.92 13.51
N ARG A 426 8.62 -28.11 13.96
CA ARG A 426 9.44 -29.27 13.59
C ARG A 426 8.87 -30.57 14.18
N ASP A 427 8.45 -30.52 15.43
CA ASP A 427 7.84 -31.64 16.12
C ASP A 427 6.56 -32.07 15.42
N LEU A 428 5.67 -31.11 15.09
CA LEU A 428 4.46 -31.38 14.30
C LEU A 428 4.78 -32.03 12.95
N PHE A 429 5.83 -31.60 12.25
CA PHE A 429 6.22 -32.22 10.99
C PHE A 429 6.66 -33.67 11.16
N GLY A 430 7.43 -33.97 12.21
CA GLY A 430 7.79 -35.35 12.57
C GLY A 430 6.55 -36.21 12.75
N THR A 431 5.54 -35.67 13.45
CA THR A 431 4.25 -36.32 13.67
C THR A 431 3.44 -36.52 12.40
N VAL A 432 3.43 -35.55 11.47
CA VAL A 432 2.77 -35.67 10.17
C VAL A 432 3.34 -36.85 9.38
N VAL A 433 4.67 -36.97 9.36
CA VAL A 433 5.37 -38.05 8.65
C VAL A 433 5.07 -39.39 9.31
N ASP A 434 5.19 -39.49 10.64
CA ASP A 434 4.94 -40.72 11.40
C ASP A 434 3.48 -41.20 11.27
N ALA A 435 2.53 -40.26 11.38
CA ALA A 435 1.10 -40.55 11.28
C ALA A 435 0.62 -40.79 9.84
N GLY A 436 1.48 -40.62 8.83
CA GLY A 436 1.11 -40.70 7.40
C GLY A 436 0.03 -39.69 7.01
N ALA A 437 0.04 -38.50 7.61
CA ALA A 437 -0.96 -37.48 7.40
C ALA A 437 -0.67 -36.65 6.13
N THR A 438 -1.74 -36.22 5.47
CA THR A 438 -1.67 -35.39 4.26
C THR A 438 -1.20 -33.97 4.58
N LYS A 439 -1.58 -33.43 5.75
CA LYS A 439 -1.28 -32.05 6.18
C LYS A 439 -1.19 -31.98 7.72
N GLY A 440 -0.26 -31.20 8.24
CA GLY A 440 -0.20 -30.81 9.65
C GLY A 440 -0.71 -29.39 9.82
N ILE A 441 -1.50 -29.12 10.86
CA ILE A 441 -2.07 -27.81 11.15
C ILE A 441 -1.68 -27.42 12.58
N LEU A 442 -0.97 -26.30 12.73
CA LEU A 442 -0.63 -25.73 14.03
C LEU A 442 -1.44 -24.45 14.24
N ILE A 443 -2.30 -24.46 15.26
CA ILE A 443 -3.19 -23.34 15.59
C ILE A 443 -2.72 -22.71 16.90
N THR A 444 -2.64 -21.39 16.96
CA THR A 444 -2.26 -20.68 18.20
C THR A 444 -3.07 -19.41 18.42
N THR A 445 -3.15 -18.95 19.67
CA THR A 445 -3.63 -17.61 20.04
C THR A 445 -2.57 -16.50 19.91
N SER A 446 -1.31 -16.87 19.62
CA SER A 446 -0.19 -15.95 19.42
C SER A 446 0.17 -15.85 17.93
N GLY A 447 1.45 -15.89 17.57
CA GLY A 447 1.90 -15.91 16.19
C GLY A 447 3.15 -16.76 16.00
N PHE A 448 3.66 -16.79 14.77
CA PHE A 448 4.85 -17.58 14.40
C PHE A 448 5.99 -16.68 13.96
N GLY A 449 7.21 -17.07 14.33
CA GLY A 449 8.41 -16.36 13.90
C GLY A 449 8.86 -16.72 12.48
N PRO A 450 9.78 -15.95 11.87
CA PRO A 450 10.25 -16.18 10.51
C PRO A 450 10.84 -17.59 10.30
N SER A 451 11.58 -18.12 11.27
CA SER A 451 12.18 -19.46 11.19
C SER A 451 11.15 -20.60 11.20
N SER A 452 10.00 -20.41 11.85
CA SER A 452 8.85 -21.33 11.76
C SER A 452 8.27 -21.36 10.35
N TYR A 453 8.12 -20.19 9.73
CA TYR A 453 7.63 -20.05 8.36
C TYR A 453 8.62 -20.61 7.32
N GLN A 454 9.91 -20.30 7.46
CA GLN A 454 10.98 -20.87 6.63
C GLN A 454 10.98 -22.39 6.67
N PHE A 455 10.83 -22.98 7.86
CA PHE A 455 10.76 -24.42 8.00
C PHE A 455 9.48 -24.99 7.36
N ALA A 456 8.35 -24.30 7.45
CA ALA A 456 7.10 -24.78 6.85
C ALA A 456 7.07 -24.69 5.31
N ASN A 457 7.92 -23.89 4.67
CA ASN A 457 7.94 -23.77 3.21
C ASN A 457 8.18 -25.10 2.50
N GLY A 458 7.36 -25.39 1.49
CA GLY A 458 7.41 -26.62 0.70
C GLY A 458 7.06 -27.89 1.49
N LYS A 459 6.63 -27.78 2.75
CA LYS A 459 6.18 -28.90 3.59
C LYS A 459 4.65 -28.86 3.72
N PRO A 460 3.98 -30.00 3.93
CA PRO A 460 2.54 -30.07 4.16
C PRO A 460 2.17 -29.56 5.56
N LEU A 461 2.52 -28.32 5.87
CA LEU A 461 2.30 -27.67 7.16
C LEU A 461 1.53 -26.36 6.97
N GLN A 462 0.47 -26.19 7.73
CA GLN A 462 -0.32 -24.98 7.82
C GLN A 462 -0.18 -24.37 9.21
N LEU A 463 0.17 -23.08 9.26
CA LEU A 463 0.36 -22.33 10.50
C LEU A 463 -0.76 -21.29 10.59
N ILE A 464 -1.60 -21.39 11.61
CA ILE A 464 -2.74 -20.51 11.86
C ILE A 464 -2.48 -19.74 13.16
N ASP A 465 -2.17 -18.46 13.02
CA ASP A 465 -1.93 -17.57 14.15
C ASP A 465 -3.26 -17.09 14.77
N GLY A 466 -3.18 -16.28 15.82
CA GLY A 466 -4.34 -15.79 16.55
C GLY A 466 -5.31 -15.02 15.66
N THR A 467 -4.79 -14.30 14.67
CA THR A 467 -5.60 -13.56 13.70
C THR A 467 -6.30 -14.51 12.74
N GLY A 468 -5.58 -15.47 12.17
CA GLY A 468 -6.17 -16.52 11.33
C GLY A 468 -7.23 -17.33 12.08
N LEU A 469 -6.98 -17.65 13.36
CA LEU A 469 -7.93 -18.34 14.21
C LEU A 469 -9.22 -17.52 14.43
N LEU A 470 -9.10 -16.24 14.76
CA LEU A 470 -10.27 -15.36 14.96
C LEU A 470 -11.10 -15.22 13.68
N ALA A 471 -10.44 -15.10 12.53
CA ALA A 471 -11.12 -15.03 11.25
C ALA A 471 -11.86 -16.34 10.91
N LEU A 472 -11.25 -17.51 11.15
CA LEU A 472 -11.93 -18.81 11.01
C LEU A 472 -13.10 -18.95 11.99
N CYS A 473 -12.92 -18.55 13.25
CA CYS A 473 -14.01 -18.52 14.22
C CYS A 473 -15.18 -17.66 13.72
N HIS A 474 -14.91 -16.48 13.19
CA HIS A 474 -15.94 -15.62 12.64
C HIS A 474 -16.67 -16.24 11.45
N GLN A 475 -15.94 -16.79 10.47
CA GLN A 475 -16.51 -17.44 9.29
C GLN A 475 -17.47 -18.59 9.64
N HIS A 476 -17.25 -19.24 10.79
CA HIS A 476 -18.05 -20.37 11.27
C HIS A 476 -18.95 -20.03 12.47
N ASP A 477 -19.29 -18.75 12.64
CA ASP A 477 -20.18 -18.24 13.69
C ASP A 477 -19.80 -18.68 15.12
N ILE A 478 -18.49 -18.70 15.40
CA ILE A 478 -17.93 -18.94 16.73
C ILE A 478 -17.51 -17.59 17.33
N PRO A 479 -18.19 -17.10 18.37
CA PRO A 479 -17.80 -15.88 19.04
C PRO A 479 -16.48 -16.10 19.78
N ALA A 480 -15.44 -15.34 19.42
CA ALA A 480 -14.15 -15.38 20.07
C ALA A 480 -13.46 -14.01 19.99
N ARG A 481 -12.62 -13.71 20.99
CA ARG A 481 -11.67 -12.59 20.96
C ARG A 481 -10.33 -13.03 21.59
N ILE A 482 -9.25 -12.36 21.22
CA ILE A 482 -7.94 -12.52 21.84
C ILE A 482 -7.53 -11.14 22.35
N VAL A 483 -7.59 -10.96 23.68
CA VAL A 483 -7.15 -9.73 24.33
C VAL A 483 -6.09 -10.10 25.35
N PRO A 484 -4.81 -9.74 25.11
CA PRO A 484 -3.75 -9.92 26.10
C PRO A 484 -4.16 -9.20 27.39
N ARG A 485 -3.97 -9.83 28.55
CA ARG A 485 -4.16 -9.14 29.83
C ARG A 485 -3.18 -7.98 29.89
N ALA A 486 -3.67 -6.77 30.15
CA ALA A 486 -2.82 -5.65 30.52
C ALA A 486 -2.03 -6.07 31.77
N GLY A 487 -0.71 -6.15 31.63
CA GLY A 487 0.22 -6.47 32.72
C GLY A 487 0.38 -5.31 33.69
#